data_AF-A0A9Q9FC47-F1
#
_entry.id   AF-A0A9Q9FC47-F1
#
_cell.length_a   1.000
_cell.length_b   1.000
_cell.length_c   1.000
_cell.angle_alpha   90.00
_cell.angle_beta   90.00
_cell.angle_gamma   90.00
#
_symmetry.space_group_name_H-M   'P 1'
#
loop_
_entity.id
_entity.type
_entity.pdbx_description
1 polymer ?
#
loop_
_entity_poly.entity_id
_entity_poly.type
_entity_poly.pdbx_seq_one_letter_code
_entity_poly.pdbx_strand_id
1 'polypeptide(L)'
;MQAQPGPAKQLDDSTVQQTSSKDHGQLLSDKFVQNTVSGFFFLLMAHVFLWEYENTTLGKSWNVALYTLAAVGTLGYLLWMVMKDRSGGEIKDVLKEKWVEIASMIPVAVGLMNIAKIAKNGTVPMDMGAQSFGMLAICTVVLCLQHLCKKDMSWGQVAMIIAGNIIVVAGYLTSPKKYFIPMIDLRNHRMYAGMCVFALPLLLASIMKGRAINKMVSSAVFVTTVVVSTAVSLVILTYDNLSQLKPYENSDAH
;
A
#
# COMPACT_ATOMS: atom_id res chain seq x y z
N MET A 1 37.58 -63.24 6.10
CA MET A 1 37.35 -61.83 6.47
C MET A 1 36.45 -61.21 5.42
N GLN A 2 35.15 -61.12 5.71
CA GLN A 2 34.18 -60.41 4.86
C GLN A 2 33.97 -59.02 5.45
N ALA A 3 34.18 -57.98 4.64
CA ALA A 3 33.94 -56.60 5.00
C ALA A 3 32.44 -56.29 4.94
N GLN A 4 31.85 -55.87 6.07
CA GLN A 4 30.51 -55.27 6.09
C GLN A 4 30.58 -53.87 5.46
N PRO A 5 29.68 -53.52 4.52
CA PRO A 5 29.47 -52.13 4.13
C PRO A 5 28.67 -51.40 5.21
N GLY A 6 29.17 -50.24 5.65
CA GLY A 6 28.48 -49.36 6.61
C GLY A 6 27.21 -48.73 6.02
N PRO A 7 26.30 -48.21 6.88
CA PRO A 7 25.01 -47.70 6.43
C PRO A 7 25.19 -46.43 5.59
N ALA A 8 24.64 -46.46 4.39
CA ALA A 8 24.50 -45.27 3.55
C ALA A 8 23.63 -44.24 4.29
N LYS A 9 24.16 -43.03 4.43
CA LYS A 9 23.43 -41.85 4.90
C LYS A 9 22.27 -41.59 3.94
N GLN A 10 21.05 -42.00 4.32
CA GLN A 10 19.83 -41.52 3.68
C GLN A 10 19.74 -40.01 3.97
N LEU A 11 20.17 -39.21 3.00
CA LEU A 11 19.92 -37.77 2.99
C LEU A 11 18.42 -37.60 2.74
N ASP A 12 17.73 -37.11 3.75
CA ASP A 12 16.28 -37.02 3.84
C ASP A 12 15.72 -36.14 2.69
N ASP A 13 15.11 -36.78 1.68
CA ASP A 13 14.48 -36.15 0.51
C ASP A 13 13.45 -35.07 0.90
N SER A 14 12.89 -35.17 2.10
CA SER A 14 11.97 -34.19 2.66
C SER A 14 12.62 -32.83 2.92
N THR A 15 13.92 -32.81 3.26
CA THR A 15 14.69 -31.56 3.50
C THR A 15 15.03 -30.85 2.18
N VAL A 16 15.27 -31.62 1.11
CA VAL A 16 15.54 -31.09 -0.24
C VAL A 16 14.27 -30.56 -0.91
N GLN A 17 13.12 -31.22 -0.72
CA GLN A 17 11.83 -30.69 -1.21
C GLN A 17 11.36 -29.45 -0.43
N GLN A 18 11.59 -29.37 0.88
CA GLN A 18 11.23 -28.18 1.66
C GLN A 18 12.09 -26.95 1.32
N THR A 19 13.39 -27.15 1.06
CA THR A 19 14.29 -26.08 0.64
C THR A 19 14.00 -25.63 -0.79
N SER A 20 13.77 -26.58 -1.72
CA SER A 20 13.37 -26.27 -3.10
C SER A 20 12.01 -25.56 -3.18
N SER A 21 11.00 -25.99 -2.41
CA SER A 21 9.68 -25.34 -2.35
C SER A 21 9.74 -23.93 -1.73
N LYS A 22 10.52 -23.75 -0.66
CA LYS A 22 10.75 -22.44 -0.04
C LYS A 22 11.50 -21.49 -0.97
N ASP A 23 12.56 -21.95 -1.63
CA ASP A 23 13.34 -21.14 -2.57
C ASP A 23 12.51 -20.77 -3.81
N HIS A 24 11.68 -21.68 -4.34
CA HIS A 24 10.77 -21.35 -5.44
C HIS A 24 9.68 -20.35 -5.02
N GLY A 25 9.13 -20.50 -3.82
CA GLY A 25 8.15 -19.57 -3.25
C GLY A 25 8.72 -18.17 -2.99
N GLN A 26 9.97 -18.10 -2.53
CA GLN A 26 10.68 -16.85 -2.26
C GLN A 26 11.11 -16.14 -3.56
N LEU A 27 11.56 -16.90 -4.57
CA LEU A 27 11.88 -16.38 -5.91
C LEU A 27 10.64 -15.83 -6.64
N LEU A 28 9.50 -16.51 -6.52
CA LEU A 28 8.22 -16.02 -7.06
C LEU A 28 7.74 -14.77 -6.32
N SER A 29 7.93 -14.71 -4.99
CA SER A 29 7.60 -13.51 -4.21
C SER A 29 8.48 -12.32 -4.58
N ASP A 30 9.78 -12.52 -4.79
CA ASP A 30 10.72 -11.46 -5.14
C ASP A 30 10.45 -10.94 -6.58
N LYS A 31 10.17 -11.84 -7.54
CA LYS A 31 9.77 -11.45 -8.91
C LYS A 31 8.39 -10.80 -8.96
N PHE A 32 7.44 -11.26 -8.14
CA PHE A 32 6.12 -10.66 -8.04
C PHE A 32 6.23 -9.23 -7.52
N VAL A 33 6.96 -9.00 -6.44
CA VAL A 33 7.17 -7.66 -5.89
C VAL A 33 7.88 -6.77 -6.91
N GLN A 34 8.91 -7.26 -7.60
CA GLN A 34 9.57 -6.50 -8.66
C GLN A 34 8.60 -6.13 -9.81
N ASN A 35 7.72 -7.05 -10.22
CA ASN A 35 6.71 -6.78 -11.25
C ASN A 35 5.61 -5.84 -10.76
N THR A 36 5.19 -5.96 -9.51
CA THR A 36 4.22 -5.06 -8.87
C THR A 36 4.80 -3.66 -8.73
N VAL A 37 6.04 -3.53 -8.26
CA VAL A 37 6.82 -2.29 -8.18
C VAL A 37 6.92 -1.62 -9.55
N SER A 38 7.28 -2.39 -10.59
CA SER A 38 7.35 -1.91 -11.97
C SER A 38 5.98 -1.46 -12.50
N GLY A 39 4.92 -2.23 -12.23
CA GLY A 39 3.55 -1.89 -12.59
C GLY A 39 3.07 -0.60 -11.92
N PHE A 40 3.33 -0.42 -10.63
CA PHE A 40 2.99 0.82 -9.92
C PHE A 40 3.80 2.01 -10.44
N PHE A 41 5.08 1.84 -10.75
CA PHE A 41 5.88 2.90 -11.36
C PHE A 41 5.31 3.32 -12.72
N PHE A 42 4.90 2.35 -13.55
CA PHE A 42 4.26 2.62 -14.82
C PHE A 42 2.92 3.35 -14.67
N LEU A 43 2.10 2.93 -13.70
CA LEU A 43 0.83 3.60 -13.38
C LEU A 43 1.04 5.02 -12.87
N LEU A 44 2.05 5.27 -12.03
CA LEU A 44 2.41 6.61 -11.57
C LEU A 44 2.84 7.51 -12.73
N MET A 45 3.67 7.00 -13.65
CA MET A 45 4.10 7.75 -14.83
C MET A 45 2.92 8.06 -15.75
N ALA A 46 2.07 7.07 -16.06
CA ALA A 46 0.87 7.26 -16.86
C ALA A 46 -0.09 8.29 -16.24
N HIS A 47 -0.19 8.30 -14.90
CA HIS A 47 -0.99 9.27 -14.16
C HIS A 47 -0.46 10.69 -14.27
N VAL A 48 0.87 10.88 -14.18
CA VAL A 48 1.51 12.19 -14.37
C VAL A 48 1.27 12.72 -15.79
N PHE A 49 1.36 11.86 -16.81
CA PHE A 49 1.07 12.25 -18.19
C PHE A 49 -0.41 12.63 -18.41
N LEU A 50 -1.33 11.98 -17.70
CA LEU A 50 -2.77 12.23 -17.83
C LEU A 50 -3.29 13.32 -16.90
N TRP A 51 -2.43 13.89 -16.06
CA TRP A 51 -2.78 15.00 -15.16
C TRP A 51 -3.29 16.23 -15.90
N GLU A 52 -2.74 16.52 -17.08
CA GLU A 52 -3.21 17.63 -17.94
C GLU A 52 -4.68 17.48 -18.38
N TYR A 53 -5.21 16.25 -18.35
CA TYR A 53 -6.57 15.94 -18.74
C TYR A 53 -7.51 15.68 -17.55
N GLU A 54 -7.07 15.91 -16.31
CA GLU A 54 -7.80 15.56 -15.07
C GLU A 54 -9.25 16.05 -15.06
N ASN A 55 -9.49 17.27 -15.59
CA ASN A 55 -10.81 17.90 -15.60
C ASN A 55 -11.74 17.44 -16.74
N THR A 56 -11.22 16.68 -17.71
CA THR A 56 -12.02 16.16 -18.83
C THR A 56 -12.85 14.95 -18.40
N THR A 57 -13.95 14.67 -19.09
CA THR A 57 -14.76 13.46 -18.86
C THR A 57 -13.92 12.18 -18.98
N LEU A 58 -12.97 12.17 -19.93
CA LEU A 58 -12.06 11.06 -20.14
C LEU A 58 -11.06 10.91 -18.99
N GLY A 59 -10.48 12.03 -18.51
CA GLY A 59 -9.57 12.04 -17.35
C GLY A 59 -10.27 11.60 -16.06
N LYS A 60 -11.49 12.07 -15.80
CA LYS A 60 -12.29 11.61 -14.65
C LYS A 60 -12.57 10.11 -14.70
N SER A 61 -12.97 9.61 -15.87
CA SER A 61 -13.24 8.17 -16.07
C SER A 61 -11.97 7.33 -15.87
N TRP A 62 -10.84 7.81 -16.38
CA TRP A 62 -9.52 7.18 -16.22
C TRP A 62 -9.10 7.13 -14.74
N ASN A 63 -9.25 8.23 -14.01
CA ASN A 63 -8.88 8.30 -12.59
C ASN A 63 -9.74 7.36 -11.73
N VAL A 64 -11.04 7.25 -12.04
CA VAL A 64 -11.92 6.26 -11.40
C VAL A 64 -11.48 4.83 -11.73
N ALA A 65 -11.13 4.55 -12.99
CA ALA A 65 -10.65 3.24 -13.40
C ALA A 65 -9.35 2.86 -12.69
N LEU A 66 -8.37 3.78 -12.63
CA LEU A 66 -7.11 3.58 -11.92
C LEU A 66 -7.30 3.37 -10.43
N TYR A 67 -8.13 4.19 -9.78
CA TYR A 67 -8.47 4.04 -8.37
C TYR A 67 -9.05 2.64 -8.11
N THR A 68 -10.03 2.24 -8.93
CA THR A 68 -10.73 0.97 -8.79
C THR A 68 -9.80 -0.21 -9.01
N LEU A 69 -9.01 -0.17 -10.09
CA LEU A 69 -8.05 -1.21 -10.43
C LEU A 69 -7.00 -1.37 -9.33
N ALA A 70 -6.46 -0.26 -8.81
CA ALA A 70 -5.48 -0.28 -7.73
C ALA A 70 -6.06 -0.89 -6.45
N ALA A 71 -7.26 -0.45 -6.05
CA ALA A 71 -7.88 -0.89 -4.80
C ALA A 71 -8.35 -2.35 -4.88
N VAL A 72 -9.11 -2.71 -5.92
CA VAL A 72 -9.63 -4.07 -6.11
C VAL A 72 -8.50 -5.05 -6.41
N GLY A 73 -7.54 -4.68 -7.26
CA GLY A 73 -6.38 -5.52 -7.58
C GLY A 73 -5.52 -5.81 -6.36
N THR A 74 -5.26 -4.80 -5.53
CA THR A 74 -4.51 -4.97 -4.28
C THR A 74 -5.28 -5.82 -3.28
N LEU A 75 -6.57 -5.57 -3.09
CA LEU A 75 -7.39 -6.36 -2.17
C LEU A 75 -7.50 -7.82 -2.62
N GLY A 76 -7.71 -8.06 -3.92
CA GLY A 76 -7.75 -9.40 -4.51
C GLY A 76 -6.43 -10.15 -4.31
N TYR A 77 -5.29 -9.47 -4.49
CA TYR A 77 -3.98 -10.06 -4.21
C TYR A 77 -3.79 -10.40 -2.73
N LEU A 78 -4.15 -9.48 -1.82
CA LEU A 78 -4.07 -9.72 -0.38
C LEU A 78 -4.96 -10.91 0.03
N LEU A 79 -6.18 -10.99 -0.51
CA LEU A 79 -7.12 -12.08 -0.26
C LEU A 79 -6.56 -13.40 -0.77
N TRP A 80 -6.01 -13.41 -1.98
CA TRP A 80 -5.33 -14.57 -2.55
C TRP A 80 -4.18 -15.05 -1.64
N MET A 81 -3.35 -14.13 -1.13
CA MET A 81 -2.25 -14.46 -0.23
C MET A 81 -2.70 -15.04 1.12
N VAL A 82 -3.85 -14.60 1.63
CA VAL A 82 -4.47 -15.18 2.83
C VAL A 82 -5.01 -16.58 2.54
N MET A 83 -5.62 -16.79 1.36
CA MET A 83 -6.26 -18.07 1.00
C MET A 83 -5.27 -19.14 0.51
N LYS A 84 -4.15 -18.75 -0.10
CA LYS A 84 -3.20 -19.65 -0.76
C LYS A 84 -2.63 -20.73 0.15
N ASP A 85 -2.40 -20.42 1.43
CA ASP A 85 -1.80 -21.34 2.41
C ASP A 85 -2.82 -21.81 3.47
N ARG A 86 -4.12 -21.76 3.17
CA ARG A 86 -5.16 -22.12 4.15
C ARG A 86 -5.22 -23.63 4.34
N SER A 87 -4.31 -24.19 5.13
CA SER A 87 -4.34 -25.60 5.56
C SER A 87 -5.31 -25.78 6.75
N GLY A 88 -6.62 -25.68 6.51
CA GLY A 88 -7.67 -26.23 7.41
C GLY A 88 -7.71 -25.81 8.89
N GLY A 89 -6.85 -24.89 9.35
CA GLY A 89 -6.71 -24.51 10.76
C GLY A 89 -7.84 -23.60 11.26
N GLU A 90 -7.94 -23.46 12.59
CA GLU A 90 -8.90 -22.57 13.22
C GLU A 90 -8.67 -21.11 12.79
N ILE A 91 -9.76 -20.33 12.75
CA ILE A 91 -9.72 -18.91 12.34
C ILE A 91 -8.70 -18.11 13.16
N LYS A 92 -8.50 -18.46 14.45
CA LYS A 92 -7.52 -17.80 15.32
C LYS A 92 -6.08 -18.03 14.87
N ASP A 93 -5.75 -19.22 14.38
CA ASP A 93 -4.40 -19.54 13.93
C ASP A 93 -4.11 -18.85 12.60
N VAL A 94 -5.09 -18.83 11.69
CA VAL A 94 -5.01 -18.07 10.43
C VAL A 94 -4.85 -16.57 10.73
N LEU A 95 -5.59 -16.03 11.70
CA LEU A 95 -5.49 -14.63 12.07
C LEU A 95 -4.10 -14.30 12.63
N LYS A 96 -3.47 -15.21 13.38
CA LYS A 96 -2.15 -15.02 13.98
C LYS A 96 -1.03 -15.14 12.95
N GLU A 97 -1.15 -16.08 12.01
CA GLU A 97 -0.16 -16.34 10.97
C GLU A 97 -0.23 -15.34 9.81
N LYS A 98 -1.43 -14.89 9.43
CA LYS A 98 -1.69 -14.00 8.29
C LYS A 98 -2.11 -12.59 8.72
N TRP A 99 -1.80 -12.21 9.96
CA TRP A 99 -2.25 -10.93 10.52
C TRP A 99 -1.76 -9.73 9.70
N VAL A 100 -0.53 -9.81 9.15
CA VAL A 100 0.08 -8.74 8.34
C VAL A 100 -0.73 -8.52 7.07
N GLU A 101 -1.13 -9.60 6.38
CA GLU A 101 -1.97 -9.54 5.19
C GLU A 101 -3.36 -8.98 5.49
N ILE A 102 -3.96 -9.40 6.60
CA ILE A 102 -5.30 -8.96 7.00
C ILE A 102 -5.29 -7.48 7.40
N ALA A 103 -4.31 -7.05 8.21
CA ALA A 103 -4.16 -5.65 8.61
C ALA A 103 -3.87 -4.74 7.41
N SER A 104 -3.10 -5.24 6.44
CA SER A 104 -2.81 -4.55 5.17
C SER A 104 -4.06 -4.27 4.34
N MET A 105 -5.12 -5.09 4.47
CA MET A 105 -6.38 -4.86 3.75
C MET A 105 -7.16 -3.65 4.27
N ILE A 106 -7.01 -3.28 5.55
CA ILE A 106 -7.81 -2.24 6.21
C ILE A 106 -7.76 -0.90 5.45
N PRO A 107 -6.59 -0.27 5.20
CA PRO A 107 -6.53 1.00 4.49
C PRO A 107 -7.11 0.92 3.07
N VAL A 108 -6.95 -0.22 2.40
CA VAL A 108 -7.49 -0.44 1.05
C VAL A 108 -9.01 -0.57 1.07
N ALA A 109 -9.55 -1.32 2.04
CA ALA A 109 -10.99 -1.50 2.23
C ALA A 109 -11.70 -0.17 2.57
N VAL A 110 -11.08 0.66 3.42
CA VAL A 110 -11.59 2.01 3.71
C VAL A 110 -11.61 2.88 2.45
N GLY A 111 -10.56 2.80 1.61
CA GLY A 111 -10.54 3.49 0.32
C GLY A 111 -11.65 3.03 -0.63
N LEU A 112 -11.90 1.72 -0.72
CA LEU A 112 -12.97 1.17 -1.58
C LEU A 112 -14.37 1.72 -1.26
N MET A 113 -14.63 2.13 -0.03
CA MET A 113 -15.91 2.77 0.34
C MET A 113 -16.17 4.04 -0.48
N ASN A 114 -15.11 4.72 -0.95
CA ASN A 114 -15.23 5.88 -1.84
C ASN A 114 -15.85 5.50 -3.20
N ILE A 115 -15.48 4.34 -3.77
CA ILE A 115 -16.06 3.84 -5.02
C ILE A 115 -17.54 3.50 -4.83
N ALA A 116 -17.87 2.83 -3.72
CA ALA A 116 -19.26 2.53 -3.38
C ALA A 116 -20.10 3.81 -3.24
N LYS A 117 -19.52 4.88 -2.69
CA LYS A 117 -20.15 6.20 -2.61
C LYS A 117 -20.36 6.82 -4.00
N ILE A 118 -19.36 6.79 -4.88
CA ILE A 118 -19.47 7.29 -6.26
C ILE A 118 -20.56 6.52 -7.02
N ALA A 119 -20.60 5.19 -6.90
CA ALA A 119 -21.60 4.34 -7.53
C ALA A 119 -23.02 4.64 -7.02
N LYS A 120 -23.17 4.95 -5.72
CA LYS A 120 -24.47 5.28 -5.11
C LYS A 120 -24.95 6.69 -5.46
N ASN A 121 -24.05 7.67 -5.46
CA ASN A 121 -24.40 9.09 -5.61
C ASN A 121 -24.30 9.59 -7.07
N GLY A 122 -23.75 8.79 -7.98
CA GLY A 122 -23.62 9.10 -9.41
C GLY A 122 -22.70 10.28 -9.73
N THR A 123 -21.98 10.80 -8.73
CA THR A 123 -21.15 12.01 -8.83
C THR A 123 -19.69 11.66 -8.58
N VAL A 124 -18.83 11.97 -9.54
CA VAL A 124 -17.38 11.80 -9.42
C VAL A 124 -16.81 13.06 -8.77
N PRO A 125 -16.06 12.96 -7.66
CA PRO A 125 -15.49 14.12 -6.99
C PRO A 125 -14.56 14.90 -7.93
N MET A 126 -14.50 16.22 -7.79
CA MET A 126 -13.66 17.09 -8.61
C MET A 126 -12.17 16.71 -8.51
N ASP A 127 -11.70 16.32 -7.32
CA ASP A 127 -10.30 15.99 -7.04
C ASP A 127 -9.98 14.50 -7.21
N MET A 128 -10.69 13.81 -8.11
CA MET A 128 -10.53 12.36 -8.27
C MET A 128 -9.11 11.96 -8.70
N GLY A 129 -8.37 12.81 -9.42
CA GLY A 129 -6.98 12.52 -9.80
C GLY A 129 -6.03 12.52 -8.61
N ALA A 130 -6.23 13.42 -7.65
CA ALA A 130 -5.48 13.41 -6.39
C ALA A 130 -5.82 12.19 -5.52
N GLN A 131 -7.10 11.81 -5.48
CA GLN A 131 -7.57 10.64 -4.72
C GLN A 131 -7.08 9.32 -5.34
N SER A 132 -7.09 9.18 -6.67
CA SER A 132 -6.55 8.00 -7.36
C SER A 132 -5.05 7.88 -7.14
N PHE A 133 -4.32 8.99 -7.15
CA PHE A 133 -2.89 9.01 -6.89
C PHE A 133 -2.58 8.62 -5.43
N GLY A 134 -3.32 9.17 -4.47
CA GLY A 134 -3.22 8.78 -3.05
C GLY A 134 -3.52 7.30 -2.84
N MET A 135 -4.54 6.75 -3.50
CA MET A 135 -4.89 5.33 -3.39
C MET A 135 -3.82 4.42 -3.99
N LEU A 136 -3.26 4.78 -5.15
CA LEU A 136 -2.11 4.07 -5.74
C LEU A 136 -0.92 4.04 -4.78
N ALA A 137 -0.61 5.15 -4.14
CA ALA A 137 0.47 5.24 -3.15
C ALA A 137 0.18 4.38 -1.91
N ILE A 138 -1.05 4.40 -1.38
CA ILE A 138 -1.46 3.53 -0.25
C ILE A 138 -1.27 2.06 -0.62
N CYS A 139 -1.81 1.62 -1.77
CA CYS A 139 -1.67 0.25 -2.23
C CYS A 139 -0.19 -0.16 -2.37
N THR A 140 0.64 0.74 -2.92
CA THR A 140 2.08 0.52 -3.05
C THR A 140 2.75 0.34 -1.68
N VAL A 141 2.50 1.25 -0.75
CA VAL A 141 3.07 1.23 0.60
C VAL A 141 2.69 -0.06 1.31
N VAL A 142 1.41 -0.42 1.28
CA VAL A 142 0.88 -1.62 1.92
C VAL A 142 1.54 -2.89 1.38
N LEU A 143 1.62 -3.04 0.06
CA LEU A 143 2.22 -4.23 -0.58
C LEU A 143 3.72 -4.33 -0.28
N CYS A 144 4.45 -3.20 -0.37
CA CYS A 144 5.87 -3.15 -0.05
C CYS A 144 6.13 -3.46 1.42
N LEU A 145 5.31 -2.90 2.32
CA LEU A 145 5.44 -3.10 3.75
C LEU A 145 5.14 -4.55 4.15
N GLN A 146 4.10 -5.16 3.59
CA GLN A 146 3.80 -6.58 3.76
C GLN A 146 5.00 -7.45 3.32
N HIS A 147 5.59 -7.15 2.16
CA HIS A 147 6.78 -7.87 1.70
C HIS A 147 7.96 -7.72 2.65
N LEU A 148 8.23 -6.50 3.10
CA LEU A 148 9.30 -6.21 4.06
C LEU A 148 9.09 -6.92 5.41
N CYS A 149 7.86 -7.02 5.89
CA CYS A 149 7.55 -7.77 7.11
C CYS A 149 7.82 -9.27 6.97
N LYS A 150 7.68 -9.83 5.76
CA LYS A 150 7.97 -11.25 5.50
C LYS A 150 9.46 -11.55 5.33
N LYS A 151 10.25 -10.57 4.86
CA LYS A 151 11.68 -10.72 4.56
C LYS A 151 12.60 -10.36 5.72
N ASP A 152 12.03 -10.06 6.89
CA ASP A 152 12.68 -9.45 8.06
C ASP A 152 13.32 -8.09 7.73
N MET A 153 12.78 -7.02 8.31
CA MET A 153 13.21 -5.64 8.04
C MET A 153 14.62 -5.36 8.55
N SER A 154 15.37 -4.52 7.84
CA SER A 154 16.61 -3.92 8.31
C SER A 154 16.41 -2.56 8.98
N TRP A 155 17.39 -2.11 9.77
CA TRP A 155 17.34 -0.79 10.42
C TRP A 155 17.18 0.36 9.43
N GLY A 156 17.82 0.28 8.26
CA GLY A 156 17.66 1.28 7.21
C GLY A 156 16.23 1.31 6.65
N GLN A 157 15.61 0.15 6.45
CA GLN A 157 14.22 0.05 6.01
C GLN A 157 13.25 0.63 7.05
N VAL A 158 13.47 0.33 8.34
CA VAL A 158 12.66 0.91 9.42
C VAL A 158 12.82 2.42 9.51
N ALA A 159 14.04 2.95 9.39
CA ALA A 159 14.27 4.40 9.39
C ALA A 159 13.52 5.09 8.23
N MET A 160 13.52 4.49 7.03
CA MET A 160 12.75 5.00 5.89
C MET A 160 11.24 4.95 6.13
N ILE A 161 10.73 3.88 6.75
CA ILE A 161 9.31 3.77 7.11
C ILE A 161 8.90 4.84 8.12
N ILE A 162 9.71 5.04 9.17
CA ILE A 162 9.45 6.08 10.18
C ILE A 162 9.50 7.48 9.56
N ALA A 163 10.54 7.78 8.79
CA ALA A 163 10.68 9.07 8.11
C ALA A 163 9.49 9.35 7.17
N GLY A 164 9.06 8.33 6.42
CA GLY A 164 7.90 8.43 5.54
C GLY A 164 6.59 8.70 6.28
N ASN A 165 6.33 7.99 7.38
CA ASN A 165 5.17 8.28 8.22
C ASN A 165 5.20 9.71 8.78
N ILE A 166 6.38 10.20 9.21
CA ILE A 166 6.55 11.59 9.67
C ILE A 166 6.23 12.57 8.55
N ILE A 167 6.69 12.32 7.31
CA ILE A 167 6.40 13.18 6.14
C ILE A 167 4.89 13.27 5.90
N VAL A 168 4.17 12.13 5.94
CA VAL A 168 2.72 12.09 5.73
C VAL A 168 1.98 12.87 6.83
N VAL A 169 2.35 12.65 8.09
CA VAL A 169 1.74 13.36 9.24
C VAL A 169 2.06 14.86 9.20
N ALA A 170 3.30 15.24 8.88
CA ALA A 170 3.68 16.64 8.72
C ALA A 170 2.94 17.31 7.55
N GLY A 171 2.75 16.59 6.43
CA GLY A 171 1.94 17.05 5.30
C GLY A 171 0.50 17.37 5.69
N TYR A 172 -0.07 16.61 6.63
CA TYR A 172 -1.40 16.89 7.18
C TYR A 172 -1.41 18.04 8.19
N LEU A 173 -0.42 18.14 9.08
CA LEU A 173 -0.38 19.13 10.15
C LEU A 173 0.06 20.53 9.69
N THR A 174 0.83 20.63 8.61
CA THR A 174 1.33 21.92 8.10
C THR A 174 0.18 22.75 7.51
N SER A 175 -0.13 23.87 8.18
CA SER A 175 -1.12 24.85 7.70
C SER A 175 -0.65 25.51 6.39
N PRO A 176 -1.58 25.98 5.54
CA PRO A 176 -1.26 26.59 4.23
C PRO A 176 -0.44 27.90 4.31
N LYS A 177 -0.12 28.39 5.50
CA LYS A 177 0.61 29.64 5.67
C LYS A 177 2.11 29.45 5.39
N LYS A 178 2.50 29.83 4.17
CA LYS A 178 3.81 30.36 3.74
C LYS A 178 4.88 29.44 3.14
N TYR A 179 4.79 28.11 3.17
CA TYR A 179 5.89 27.30 2.63
C TYR A 179 5.36 26.21 1.71
N PHE A 180 5.84 26.24 0.47
CA PHE A 180 5.62 25.30 -0.63
C PHE A 180 4.28 25.39 -1.38
N ILE A 181 4.38 26.04 -2.55
CA ILE A 181 3.49 25.97 -3.72
C ILE A 181 2.09 26.57 -3.49
N PRO A 182 1.87 27.86 -3.85
CA PRO A 182 0.59 28.56 -3.69
C PRO A 182 -0.53 28.10 -4.65
N MET A 183 -0.37 26.97 -5.34
CA MET A 183 -1.35 26.45 -6.30
C MET A 183 -2.23 25.30 -5.78
N ILE A 184 -1.95 24.78 -4.57
CA ILE A 184 -2.64 23.60 -4.04
C ILE A 184 -3.26 23.96 -2.70
N ASP A 185 -4.43 24.57 -2.75
CA ASP A 185 -5.08 25.21 -1.59
C ASP A 185 -5.83 24.24 -0.67
N LEU A 186 -5.40 22.98 -0.60
CA LEU A 186 -6.08 21.98 0.21
C LEU A 186 -5.13 21.05 0.97
N ARG A 187 -5.29 21.09 2.30
CA ARG A 187 -4.63 20.24 3.31
C ARG A 187 -4.58 18.76 2.92
N ASN A 188 -5.60 18.29 2.22
CA ASN A 188 -5.73 16.89 1.82
C ASN A 188 -4.80 16.52 0.66
N HIS A 189 -4.56 17.44 -0.28
CA HIS A 189 -3.68 17.20 -1.42
C HIS A 189 -2.21 17.06 -0.99
N ARG A 190 -1.80 17.76 0.06
CA ARG A 190 -0.46 17.62 0.68
C ARG A 190 -0.27 16.27 1.36
N MET A 191 -1.32 15.73 1.97
CA MET A 191 -1.30 14.39 2.56
C MET A 191 -1.12 13.32 1.48
N TYR A 192 -1.78 13.47 0.32
CA TYR A 192 -1.60 12.57 -0.82
C TYR A 192 -0.20 12.68 -1.40
N ALA A 193 0.30 13.90 -1.63
CA ALA A 193 1.67 14.11 -2.07
C ALA A 193 2.70 13.49 -1.10
N GLY A 194 2.49 13.64 0.20
CA GLY A 194 3.32 13.00 1.24
C GLY A 194 3.31 11.48 1.15
N MET A 195 2.15 10.86 0.91
CA MET A 195 2.06 9.41 0.69
C MET A 195 2.80 8.95 -0.56
N CYS A 196 2.79 9.74 -1.64
CA CYS A 196 3.54 9.43 -2.86
C CYS A 196 5.05 9.54 -2.65
N VAL A 197 5.48 10.61 -1.96
CA VAL A 197 6.87 10.77 -1.54
C VAL A 197 7.30 9.64 -0.60
N PHE A 198 6.38 9.07 0.18
CA PHE A 198 6.64 7.91 1.02
C PHE A 198 6.69 6.58 0.24
N ALA A 199 5.87 6.42 -0.79
CA ALA A 199 5.87 5.20 -1.61
C ALA A 199 7.22 4.96 -2.31
N LEU A 200 7.82 6.01 -2.89
CA LEU A 200 9.10 5.94 -3.63
C LEU A 200 10.27 5.34 -2.82
N PRO A 201 10.60 5.83 -1.61
CA PRO A 201 11.65 5.24 -0.79
C PRO A 201 11.26 3.84 -0.30
N LEU A 202 9.97 3.49 -0.13
CA LEU A 202 9.59 2.11 0.20
C LEU A 202 9.87 1.14 -0.95
N LEU A 203 9.65 1.57 -2.19
CA LEU A 203 10.01 0.79 -3.37
C LEU A 203 11.51 0.50 -3.37
N LEU A 204 12.34 1.50 -3.12
CA LEU A 204 13.79 1.33 -2.98
C LEU A 204 14.15 0.41 -1.80
N ALA A 205 13.49 0.63 -0.65
CA ALA A 205 13.67 -0.16 0.57
C ALA A 205 13.38 -1.64 0.34
N SER A 206 12.38 -1.98 -0.48
CA SER A 206 11.98 -3.36 -0.79
C SER A 206 13.08 -4.17 -1.50
N ILE A 207 14.01 -3.50 -2.19
CA ILE A 207 15.11 -4.12 -2.94
C ILE A 207 16.38 -4.21 -2.09
N MET A 208 16.51 -3.39 -1.05
CA MET A 208 17.68 -3.37 -0.18
C MET A 208 17.78 -4.64 0.67
N LYS A 209 19.01 -5.15 0.80
CA LYS A 209 19.36 -6.21 1.75
C LYS A 209 20.01 -5.59 2.97
N GLY A 210 19.68 -6.09 4.16
CA GLY A 210 20.29 -5.61 5.39
C GLY A 210 20.16 -6.61 6.52
N ARG A 211 20.75 -6.27 7.67
CA ARG A 211 20.67 -7.09 8.88
C ARG A 211 19.27 -6.99 9.47
N ALA A 212 18.61 -8.15 9.62
CA ALA A 212 17.30 -8.27 10.25
C ALA A 212 17.30 -7.66 11.66
N ILE A 213 16.23 -6.94 12.00
CA ILE A 213 16.01 -6.37 13.33
C ILE A 213 15.02 -7.21 14.15
N ASN A 214 14.78 -6.79 15.39
CA ASN A 214 13.78 -7.42 16.25
C ASN A 214 12.36 -7.32 15.64
N LYS A 215 11.66 -8.46 15.60
CA LYS A 215 10.27 -8.58 15.13
C LYS A 215 9.29 -7.62 15.81
N MET A 216 9.53 -7.28 17.08
CA MET A 216 8.68 -6.31 17.81
C MET A 216 8.74 -4.91 17.19
N VAL A 217 9.94 -4.45 16.80
CA VAL A 217 10.12 -3.14 16.16
C VAL A 217 9.50 -3.14 14.76
N SER A 218 9.72 -4.20 13.98
CA SER A 218 9.09 -4.40 12.67
C SER A 218 7.56 -4.34 12.76
N SER A 219 6.97 -5.05 13.75
CA SER A 219 5.53 -5.05 13.99
C SER A 219 4.98 -3.68 14.41
N ALA A 220 5.66 -2.96 15.30
CA ALA A 220 5.24 -1.63 15.74
C ALA A 220 5.22 -0.61 14.59
N VAL A 221 6.27 -0.64 13.76
CA VAL A 221 6.41 0.22 12.59
C VAL A 221 5.37 -0.14 11.52
N PHE A 222 5.08 -1.43 11.34
CA PHE A 222 4.01 -1.91 10.49
C PHE A 222 2.65 -1.34 10.93
N VAL A 223 2.29 -1.53 12.20
CA VAL A 223 0.99 -1.07 12.75
C VAL A 223 0.85 0.44 12.59
N THR A 224 1.91 1.19 12.90
CA THR A 224 1.91 2.65 12.73
C THR A 224 1.63 3.04 11.28
N THR A 225 2.27 2.37 10.33
CA THR A 225 2.09 2.65 8.89
C THR A 225 0.69 2.29 8.41
N VAL A 226 0.12 1.18 8.90
CA VAL A 226 -1.28 0.83 8.61
C VAL A 226 -2.21 1.90 9.14
N VAL A 227 -2.04 2.34 10.40
CA VAL A 227 -2.86 3.39 11.01
C VAL A 227 -2.78 4.71 10.21
N VAL A 228 -1.57 5.14 9.84
CA VAL A 228 -1.36 6.35 9.02
C VAL A 228 -2.03 6.18 7.65
N SER A 229 -1.84 5.05 6.98
CA SER A 229 -2.46 4.77 5.67
C SER A 229 -3.99 4.75 5.75
N THR A 230 -4.55 4.17 6.82
CA THR A 230 -5.99 4.15 7.07
C THR A 230 -6.52 5.56 7.31
N ALA A 231 -5.79 6.39 8.06
CA ALA A 231 -6.16 7.79 8.26
C ALA A 231 -6.19 8.57 6.92
N VAL A 232 -5.22 8.33 6.01
CA VAL A 232 -5.25 8.90 4.65
C VAL A 232 -6.50 8.43 3.90
N SER A 233 -6.81 7.13 3.92
CA SER A 233 -8.03 6.60 3.28
C SER A 233 -9.33 7.19 3.85
N LEU A 234 -9.37 7.45 5.16
CA LEU A 234 -10.51 8.13 5.79
C LEU A 234 -10.64 9.58 5.34
N VAL A 235 -9.52 10.28 5.16
CA VAL A 235 -9.52 11.65 4.60
C VAL A 235 -10.07 11.63 3.17
N ILE A 236 -9.70 10.64 2.34
CA ILE A 236 -10.29 10.43 1.01
C ILE A 236 -11.81 10.28 1.09
N LEU A 237 -12.29 9.41 2.00
CA LEU A 237 -13.71 9.10 2.15
C LEU A 237 -14.54 10.30 2.67
N THR A 238 -13.98 11.08 3.59
CA THR A 238 -14.69 12.18 4.29
C THR A 238 -14.61 13.52 3.57
N TYR A 239 -13.64 13.71 2.68
CA TYR A 239 -13.44 14.98 1.97
C TYR A 239 -14.68 15.42 1.19
N ASP A 240 -15.38 14.47 0.59
CA ASP A 240 -16.59 14.74 -0.21
C ASP A 240 -17.85 15.03 0.64
N ASN A 241 -17.83 14.75 1.95
CA ASN A 241 -18.93 15.17 2.85
C ASN A 241 -18.81 16.64 3.28
N LEU A 242 -17.58 17.18 3.34
CA LEU A 242 -17.34 18.56 3.76
C LEU A 242 -17.42 19.56 2.60
N SER A 243 -17.06 19.16 1.38
CA SER A 243 -17.24 19.99 0.18
C SER A 243 -18.72 20.21 -0.17
N GLN A 244 -19.60 19.25 0.13
CA GLN A 244 -21.05 19.41 -0.03
C GLN A 244 -21.72 20.23 1.09
N LEU A 245 -21.02 20.50 2.19
CA LEU A 245 -21.50 21.38 3.29
C LEU A 245 -21.10 22.86 3.11
N LYS A 246 -20.36 23.20 2.04
CA LYS A 246 -20.11 24.58 1.62
C LYS A 246 -20.87 24.95 0.32
N PRO A 247 -22.21 24.95 0.28
CA PRO A 247 -22.92 25.93 -0.51
C PRO A 247 -23.16 27.19 0.35
N TYR A 248 -23.11 28.38 -0.24
CA TYR A 248 -23.38 29.69 0.38
C TYR A 248 -22.29 30.32 1.27
N GLU A 249 -21.31 30.98 0.65
CA GLU A 249 -20.81 32.28 1.14
C GLU A 249 -20.09 33.02 0.01
N ASN A 250 -20.82 33.41 -1.04
CA ASN A 250 -20.46 34.47 -1.98
C ASN A 250 -21.55 34.62 -3.04
N SER A 251 -22.65 35.30 -2.69
CA SER A 251 -23.52 35.92 -3.71
C SER A 251 -24.24 37.17 -3.23
N ASP A 252 -23.81 37.83 -2.16
CA ASP A 252 -24.35 39.12 -1.72
C ASP A 252 -23.22 40.05 -1.27
N ALA A 253 -22.41 40.49 -2.23
CA ALA A 253 -21.53 41.64 -2.06
C ALA A 253 -21.22 42.25 -3.42
N HIS A 254 -22.25 42.80 -4.09
CA HIS A 254 -22.16 43.95 -4.98
C HIS A 254 -23.54 44.58 -5.17
#